data_AF-A0A9N7VF84-F1
#
_entry.id   AF-A0A9N7VF84-F1
#
_cell.length_a   1.000
_cell.length_b   1.000
_cell.length_c   1.000
_cell.angle_alpha   90.00
_cell.angle_beta   90.00
_cell.angle_gamma   90.00
#
_symmetry.space_group_name_H-M   'P 1'
#
loop_
_entity.id
_entity.type
_entity.pdbx_description
1 polymer ?
#
loop_
_entity_poly.entity_id
_entity_poly.type
_entity_poly.pdbx_seq_one_letter_code
_entity_poly.pdbx_strand_id
1 'polypeptide(L)'
;MEDLGSDSFSGTTQKNPVEECESYSLLGNELVAEANLRDEYYWKLVADFIGPQTGEGLELEQTKCKNRLLMQVGIMREENNFPWLAVVSWLKHIFPRHYAADFRRLIERGIATTLSLGTEARRTFMASDVNFDFVGPICDSIGVERPHLLEMRDFSERAQSIEVTNGLILELSNFVAREKLAPVILVTWLRNFNQEFCKNGNIQAAYKVLKPRIKKVKFCYRNYETRSHRRNLAMENLLQSPFELVWKRKPKVFPKKRMKRESNGERVRIKEEYESFEIMPGEGSGMDRGIVKKVTVKERVSLLEESEMSPEGSSGGEGILDVRRPLSLLDITMLSVHRLSKVFGGKTAECKQVSYDLLKNHFAQTCKEHPAMAEFENKVNSLSKEISLVSPVDFIHYNANFLVDVHDAVEQHILNFEKEITLSAGRESRP
;
A
#
# COMPACT_ATOMS: atom_id res chain seq x y z
N MET A 1 21.13 -57.28 33.83
CA MET A 1 21.33 -58.31 32.81
C MET A 1 19.97 -58.63 32.22
N GLU A 2 19.65 -58.37 30.95
CA GLU A 2 20.29 -57.58 29.87
C GLU A 2 19.08 -57.00 29.10
N ASP A 3 18.94 -55.70 28.96
CA ASP A 3 19.50 -54.89 27.85
C ASP A 3 19.05 -55.36 26.45
N LEU A 4 18.06 -54.65 25.90
CA LEU A 4 17.88 -54.42 24.46
C LEU A 4 17.23 -53.04 24.27
N GLY A 5 18.06 -52.01 24.38
CA GLY A 5 17.68 -50.63 24.06
C GLY A 5 17.28 -50.45 22.59
N SER A 6 16.26 -49.61 22.36
CA SER A 6 15.73 -49.26 21.04
C SER A 6 16.68 -48.38 20.21
N ASP A 7 16.76 -48.63 18.90
CA ASP A 7 17.56 -47.87 17.94
C ASP A 7 17.31 -46.36 17.99
N SER A 8 18.35 -45.60 18.36
CA SER A 8 18.38 -44.14 18.27
C SER A 8 19.00 -43.69 16.95
N PHE A 9 18.17 -43.47 15.91
CA PHE A 9 18.63 -42.87 14.65
C PHE A 9 18.88 -41.37 14.81
N SER A 10 20.13 -40.95 14.64
CA SER A 10 20.59 -39.57 14.88
C SER A 10 20.85 -38.82 13.57
N GLY A 11 20.28 -37.62 13.43
CA GLY A 11 20.61 -36.64 12.38
C GLY A 11 20.31 -37.08 10.93
N THR A 12 20.21 -36.19 9.95
CA THR A 12 20.29 -34.72 9.95
C THR A 12 19.55 -34.25 8.69
N THR A 13 18.67 -33.26 8.76
CA THR A 13 18.13 -32.63 7.53
C THR A 13 18.10 -31.12 7.69
N GLN A 14 18.98 -30.45 6.96
CA GLN A 14 18.99 -29.00 6.82
C GLN A 14 17.62 -28.54 6.28
N LYS A 15 16.98 -27.59 6.96
CA LYS A 15 15.95 -26.74 6.33
C LYS A 15 16.61 -25.42 5.95
N ASN A 16 16.63 -25.15 4.65
CA ASN A 16 17.01 -23.84 4.11
C ASN A 16 16.01 -22.78 4.60
N PRO A 17 16.43 -21.51 4.76
CA PRO A 17 15.52 -20.43 5.09
C PRO A 17 14.55 -20.19 3.92
N VAL A 18 13.26 -20.03 4.22
CA VAL A 18 12.26 -19.54 3.27
C VAL A 18 12.16 -18.04 3.48
N GLU A 19 12.42 -17.26 2.45
CA GLU A 19 12.39 -15.80 2.49
C GLU A 19 10.99 -15.32 2.90
N GLU A 20 10.92 -14.55 4.00
CA GLU A 20 9.68 -13.97 4.47
C GLU A 20 9.27 -12.78 3.59
N CYS A 21 8.05 -12.83 3.06
CA CYS A 21 7.45 -11.70 2.35
C CYS A 21 6.97 -10.67 3.40
N GLU A 22 7.90 -9.84 3.87
CA GLU A 22 7.64 -8.83 4.90
C GLU A 22 6.58 -7.81 4.45
N SER A 23 5.36 -7.95 4.99
CA SER A 23 4.52 -6.79 5.25
C SER A 23 5.03 -6.13 6.52
N TYR A 24 5.70 -4.97 6.40
CA TYR A 24 6.19 -4.21 7.55
C TYR A 24 5.06 -3.93 8.55
N SER A 25 5.10 -4.62 9.68
CA SER A 25 4.16 -4.55 10.79
C SER A 25 5.00 -4.44 12.05
N LEU A 26 4.83 -3.36 12.83
CA LEU A 26 5.60 -3.13 14.05
C LEU A 26 5.25 -4.11 15.19
N LEU A 27 4.24 -4.95 14.97
CA LEU A 27 3.74 -5.95 15.92
C LEU A 27 4.36 -7.35 15.74
N GLY A 28 5.46 -7.48 14.97
CA GLY A 28 6.25 -8.71 14.94
C GLY A 28 6.83 -9.03 16.33
N ASN A 29 6.59 -10.23 16.85
CA ASN A 29 6.87 -10.59 18.25
C ASN A 29 8.34 -10.41 18.69
N GLU A 30 9.30 -10.37 17.76
CA GLU A 30 10.72 -10.15 18.05
C GLU A 30 11.12 -8.66 18.24
N LEU A 31 10.26 -7.70 17.89
CA LEU A 31 10.53 -6.27 18.18
C LEU A 31 10.42 -5.93 19.67
N VAL A 32 9.70 -6.76 20.45
CA VAL A 32 9.18 -6.39 21.78
C VAL A 32 10.07 -6.87 22.95
N ALA A 33 11.01 -7.81 22.72
CA ALA A 33 11.69 -8.51 23.81
C ALA A 33 12.82 -7.72 24.52
N GLU A 34 13.65 -6.94 23.80
CA GLU A 34 14.85 -6.30 24.40
C GLU A 34 14.84 -4.75 24.38
N ALA A 35 13.95 -4.14 23.61
CA ALA A 35 13.85 -2.68 23.52
C ALA A 35 12.39 -2.26 23.67
N ASN A 36 11.93 -2.06 24.91
CA ASN A 36 10.61 -1.49 25.19
C ASN A 36 10.50 -0.09 24.58
N LEU A 37 9.98 -0.03 23.35
CA LEU A 37 9.63 1.23 22.66
C LEU A 37 8.37 1.86 23.26
N ARG A 38 7.56 1.10 24.02
CA ARG A 38 6.48 1.61 24.88
C ARG A 38 7.00 2.05 26.26
N ASP A 39 8.03 2.88 26.27
CA ASP A 39 8.56 3.49 27.49
C ASP A 39 7.65 4.63 28.02
N GLU A 40 8.04 5.31 29.10
CA GLU A 40 7.29 6.46 29.64
C GLU A 40 7.12 7.58 28.61
N TYR A 41 8.09 7.75 27.71
CA TYR A 41 8.07 8.77 26.67
C TYR A 41 7.03 8.46 25.57
N TYR A 42 6.82 7.18 25.24
CA TYR A 42 5.72 6.75 24.36
C TYR A 42 4.35 7.22 24.84
N TRP A 43 4.07 7.12 26.15
CA TRP A 43 2.78 7.55 26.69
C TRP A 43 2.60 9.07 26.67
N LYS A 44 3.68 9.84 26.87
CA LYS A 44 3.67 11.30 26.66
C LYS A 44 3.37 11.65 25.19
N LEU A 45 3.95 10.89 24.26
CA LEU A 45 3.75 11.05 22.81
C LEU A 45 2.30 10.78 22.39
N VAL A 46 1.70 9.68 22.88
CA VAL A 46 0.28 9.37 22.66
C VAL A 46 -0.63 10.46 23.26
N ALA A 47 -0.31 10.94 24.47
CA ALA A 47 -1.09 11.98 25.15
C ALA A 47 -1.04 13.34 24.43
N ASP A 48 0.13 13.76 23.91
CA ASP A 48 0.24 14.98 23.10
C ASP A 48 -0.56 14.85 21.79
N PHE A 49 -0.43 13.73 21.08
CA PHE A 49 -1.12 13.52 19.80
C PHE A 49 -2.65 13.49 19.93
N ILE A 50 -3.19 12.91 21.00
CA ILE A 50 -4.64 12.88 21.26
C ILE A 50 -5.12 14.20 21.87
N GLY A 51 -4.26 14.88 22.63
CA GLY A 51 -4.57 16.08 23.40
C GLY A 51 -4.16 17.39 22.69
N PRO A 52 -3.27 18.22 23.28
CA PRO A 52 -2.98 19.57 22.77
C PRO A 52 -2.32 19.63 21.39
N GLN A 53 -1.62 18.57 20.96
CA GLN A 53 -0.82 18.51 19.73
C GLN A 53 0.27 19.60 19.61
N THR A 54 0.70 20.20 20.73
CA THR A 54 1.68 21.30 20.74
C THR A 54 3.12 20.81 20.78
N GLY A 55 3.37 19.58 21.24
CA GLY A 55 4.72 19.03 21.45
C GLY A 55 5.46 19.61 22.66
N GLU A 56 4.84 20.53 23.42
CA GLU A 56 5.46 21.20 24.58
C GLU A 56 5.83 20.23 25.71
N GLY A 57 5.14 19.07 25.78
CA GLY A 57 5.44 17.98 26.72
C GLY A 57 6.47 16.95 26.21
N LEU A 58 7.06 17.14 25.04
CA LEU A 58 7.98 16.19 24.39
C LEU A 58 9.45 16.62 24.42
N GLU A 59 9.79 17.75 25.03
CA GLU A 59 11.17 18.22 25.26
C GLU A 59 12.03 18.37 23.97
N LEU A 60 11.37 18.46 22.81
CA LEU A 60 11.99 18.44 21.46
C LEU A 60 12.92 19.62 21.17
N GLU A 61 12.80 20.71 21.92
CA GLU A 61 13.66 21.89 21.75
C GLU A 61 15.07 21.68 22.32
N GLN A 62 15.26 20.73 23.25
CA GLN A 62 16.50 20.54 23.98
C GLN A 62 17.43 19.49 23.35
N THR A 63 16.90 18.58 22.52
CA THR A 63 17.68 17.50 21.92
C THR A 63 17.36 17.32 20.44
N LYS A 64 18.32 16.81 19.67
CA LYS A 64 18.06 16.40 18.29
C LYS A 64 17.05 15.25 18.27
N CYS A 65 16.09 15.30 17.35
CA CYS A 65 15.13 14.21 17.16
C CYS A 65 15.88 12.91 16.79
N LYS A 66 15.69 11.87 17.62
CA LYS A 66 16.30 10.55 17.42
C LYS A 66 15.35 9.62 16.66
N ASN A 67 15.91 8.63 15.95
CA ASN A 67 15.09 7.67 15.22
C ASN A 67 14.08 6.94 16.13
N ARG A 68 14.42 6.70 17.42
CA ARG A 68 13.49 6.16 18.44
C ARG A 68 12.13 6.88 18.46
N LEU A 69 12.12 8.21 18.38
CA LEU A 69 10.89 9.00 18.41
C LEU A 69 10.01 8.67 17.20
N LEU A 70 10.59 8.69 16.00
CA LEU A 70 9.83 8.36 14.78
C LEU A 70 9.32 6.91 14.79
N MET A 71 10.06 5.98 15.42
CA MET A 71 9.59 4.60 15.59
C MET A 71 8.40 4.52 16.55
N GLN A 72 8.46 5.27 17.66
CA GLN A 72 7.33 5.41 18.60
C GLN A 72 6.09 6.05 17.94
N VAL A 73 6.27 7.03 17.05
CA VAL A 73 5.17 7.59 16.24
C VAL A 73 4.59 6.54 15.28
N GLY A 74 5.44 5.71 14.67
CA GLY A 74 5.00 4.56 13.85
C GLY A 74 4.15 3.58 14.65
N ILE A 75 4.60 3.21 15.85
CA ILE A 75 3.88 2.32 16.77
C ILE A 75 2.53 2.93 17.16
N MET A 76 2.51 4.19 17.61
CA MET A 76 1.27 4.91 17.94
C MET A 76 0.28 4.89 16.77
N ARG A 77 0.77 5.15 15.55
CA ARG A 77 -0.03 5.19 14.33
C ARG A 77 -0.64 3.83 13.99
N GLU A 78 0.07 2.73 14.23
CA GLU A 78 -0.42 1.37 14.01
C GLU A 78 -1.40 0.93 15.10
N GLU A 79 -1.03 1.06 16.38
CA GLU A 79 -1.85 0.61 17.52
C GLU A 79 -3.21 1.30 17.58
N ASN A 80 -3.24 2.61 17.31
CA ASN A 80 -4.46 3.43 17.38
C ASN A 80 -5.12 3.63 16.00
N ASN A 81 -4.62 2.95 14.96
CA ASN A 81 -5.11 3.04 13.57
C ASN A 81 -5.18 4.47 12.99
N PHE A 82 -4.35 5.40 13.47
CA PHE A 82 -4.42 6.79 13.07
C PHE A 82 -4.12 6.99 11.56
N PRO A 83 -4.80 7.96 10.91
CA PRO A 83 -4.55 8.27 9.51
C PRO A 83 -3.20 8.99 9.35
N TRP A 84 -2.41 8.56 8.36
CA TRP A 84 -1.12 9.18 8.01
C TRP A 84 -1.19 10.71 7.85
N LEU A 85 -2.31 11.24 7.34
CA LEU A 85 -2.49 12.68 7.16
C LEU A 85 -2.46 13.45 8.50
N ALA A 86 -3.09 12.92 9.56
CA ALA A 86 -3.07 13.56 10.88
C ALA A 86 -1.69 13.49 11.51
N VAL A 87 -1.06 12.30 11.49
CA VAL A 87 0.29 12.08 12.01
C VAL A 87 1.31 12.99 11.32
N VAL A 88 1.30 13.08 9.99
CA VAL A 88 2.20 13.96 9.24
C VAL A 88 1.88 15.45 9.46
N SER A 89 0.62 15.82 9.65
CA SER A 89 0.25 17.21 9.95
C SER A 89 0.79 17.66 11.30
N TRP A 90 0.62 16.83 12.35
CA TRP A 90 1.14 17.08 13.69
C TRP A 90 2.68 17.10 13.71
N LEU A 91 3.34 16.14 13.05
CA LEU A 91 4.81 16.13 12.95
C LEU A 91 5.37 17.41 12.31
N LYS A 92 4.68 17.97 11.32
CA LYS A 92 5.05 19.26 10.71
C LYS A 92 4.81 20.46 11.62
N HIS A 93 3.87 20.36 12.55
CA HIS A 93 3.61 21.39 13.56
C HIS A 93 4.71 21.39 14.63
N ILE A 94 5.03 20.23 15.20
CA ILE A 94 6.05 20.11 16.27
C ILE A 94 7.50 20.21 15.76
N PHE A 95 7.75 19.96 14.47
CA PHE A 95 9.05 20.18 13.83
C PHE A 95 8.97 21.26 12.73
N PRO A 96 8.70 22.54 13.07
CA PRO A 96 8.43 23.59 12.07
C PRO A 96 9.65 23.88 11.18
N ARG A 97 10.87 23.71 11.70
CA ARG A 97 12.13 23.81 10.92
C ARG A 97 12.25 22.73 9.82
N HIS A 98 11.51 21.62 9.97
CA HIS A 98 11.53 20.48 9.06
C HIS A 98 10.15 20.22 8.42
N TYR A 99 9.29 21.24 8.28
CA TYR A 99 7.93 21.11 7.72
C TYR A 99 7.88 20.48 6.30
N ALA A 100 8.98 20.56 5.54
CA ALA A 100 9.14 20.00 4.20
C ALA A 100 9.60 18.53 4.18
N ALA A 101 10.04 17.99 5.33
CA ALA A 101 10.52 16.62 5.46
C ALA A 101 9.41 15.60 5.17
N ASP A 102 9.82 14.45 4.64
CA ASP A 102 8.91 13.34 4.35
C ASP A 102 8.76 12.43 5.57
N PHE A 103 8.10 12.95 6.61
CA PHE A 103 7.91 12.24 7.88
C PHE A 103 7.37 10.82 7.71
N ARG A 104 6.45 10.61 6.76
CA ARG A 104 5.92 9.28 6.44
C ARG A 104 7.04 8.36 5.96
N ARG A 105 7.80 8.76 4.93
CA ARG A 105 8.90 7.94 4.42
C ARG A 105 10.05 7.77 5.43
N LEU A 106 10.29 8.75 6.30
CA LEU A 106 11.27 8.65 7.40
C LEU A 106 10.86 7.56 8.40
N ILE A 107 9.58 7.53 8.78
CA ILE A 107 9.04 6.49 9.66
C ILE A 107 9.08 5.13 8.94
N GLU A 108 8.50 5.01 7.73
CA GLU A 108 8.48 3.76 6.96
C GLU A 108 9.90 3.18 6.74
N ARG A 109 10.87 4.03 6.38
CA ARG A 109 12.28 3.63 6.27
C ARG A 109 12.86 3.19 7.62
N GLY A 110 12.65 3.96 8.68
CA GLY A 110 13.21 3.65 9.99
C GLY A 110 12.67 2.32 10.53
N ILE A 111 11.42 1.98 10.22
CA ILE A 111 10.81 0.68 10.55
C ILE A 111 11.56 -0.45 9.82
N ALA A 112 11.68 -0.36 8.49
CA ALA A 112 12.40 -1.35 7.69
C ALA A 112 13.90 -1.46 8.07
N THR A 113 14.52 -0.34 8.47
CA THR A 113 15.90 -0.31 8.98
C THR A 113 15.99 -0.99 10.36
N THR A 114 15.03 -0.74 11.25
CA THR A 114 14.98 -1.37 12.58
C THR A 114 14.83 -2.89 12.50
N LEU A 115 13.98 -3.37 11.58
CA LEU A 115 13.73 -4.79 11.34
C LEU A 115 14.96 -5.51 10.77
N SER A 116 15.63 -4.91 9.78
CA SER A 116 16.83 -5.48 9.16
C SER A 116 18.10 -5.44 10.01
N LEU A 117 18.11 -4.68 11.12
CA LEU A 117 19.26 -4.58 12.03
C LEU A 117 19.15 -5.53 13.23
N GLY A 118 20.25 -6.25 13.51
CA GLY A 118 20.44 -7.01 14.74
C GLY A 118 20.63 -6.11 15.97
N THR A 119 20.50 -6.69 17.18
CA THR A 119 20.30 -5.97 18.46
C THR A 119 21.20 -4.74 18.68
N GLU A 120 22.52 -4.86 18.57
CA GLU A 120 23.44 -3.75 18.88
C GLU A 120 23.36 -2.61 17.86
N ALA A 121 23.28 -2.96 16.57
CA ALA A 121 23.10 -1.99 15.50
C ALA A 121 21.73 -1.31 15.60
N ARG A 122 20.68 -2.06 16.00
CA ARG A 122 19.34 -1.54 16.28
C ARG A 122 19.35 -0.52 17.42
N ARG A 123 20.04 -0.80 18.54
CA ARG A 123 20.19 0.18 19.64
C ARG A 123 20.93 1.44 19.17
N THR A 124 22.01 1.27 18.40
CA THR A 124 22.79 2.38 17.83
C THR A 124 21.95 3.24 16.88
N PHE A 125 21.17 2.63 15.99
CA PHE A 125 20.26 3.32 15.08
C PHE A 125 19.14 4.07 15.82
N MET A 126 18.54 3.46 16.84
CA MET A 126 17.51 4.11 17.67
C MET A 126 18.06 5.34 18.42
N ALA A 127 19.33 5.29 18.83
CA ALA A 127 20.00 6.38 19.53
C ALA A 127 20.51 7.50 18.62
N SER A 128 20.65 7.26 17.31
CA SER A 128 21.16 8.24 16.36
C SER A 128 20.10 9.26 15.91
N ASP A 129 20.59 10.38 15.39
CA ASP A 129 19.77 11.49 14.90
C ASP A 129 18.97 11.10 13.64
N VAL A 130 17.78 11.69 13.48
CA VAL A 130 16.98 11.60 12.25
C VAL A 130 17.63 12.44 11.14
N ASN A 131 17.85 11.83 9.97
CA ASN A 131 18.25 12.58 8.77
C ASN A 131 17.04 13.28 8.14
N PHE A 132 16.75 14.52 8.54
CA PHE A 132 15.66 15.32 7.96
C PHE A 132 15.90 15.75 6.51
N ASP A 133 17.13 15.64 6.00
CA ASP A 133 17.48 15.90 4.60
C ASP A 133 17.30 14.67 3.69
N PHE A 134 16.66 13.61 4.20
CA PHE A 134 16.28 12.43 3.45
C PHE A 134 15.34 12.74 2.26
N VAL A 135 15.79 12.38 1.06
CA VAL A 135 15.02 12.49 -0.18
C VAL A 135 14.12 11.26 -0.38
N GLY A 136 14.72 10.08 -0.22
CA GLY A 136 14.13 8.75 -0.42
C GLY A 136 15.24 7.69 -0.50
N PRO A 137 14.88 6.40 -0.48
CA PRO A 137 15.85 5.30 -0.34
C PRO A 137 16.88 5.20 -1.48
N ILE A 138 16.55 5.61 -2.71
CA ILE A 138 17.46 5.45 -3.86
C ILE A 138 18.47 6.61 -3.91
N CYS A 139 18.07 7.83 -3.57
CA CYS A 139 19.01 8.94 -3.44
C CYS A 139 19.91 8.77 -2.22
N ASP A 140 19.39 8.20 -1.12
CA ASP A 140 20.19 7.95 0.08
C ASP A 140 21.30 6.92 -0.14
N SER A 141 21.06 5.85 -0.92
CA SER A 141 22.09 4.84 -1.20
C SER A 141 23.29 5.35 -2.02
N ILE A 142 23.17 6.53 -2.66
CA ILE A 142 24.27 7.27 -3.31
C ILE A 142 24.66 8.56 -2.57
N GLY A 143 24.19 8.76 -1.33
CA GLY A 143 24.49 9.95 -0.54
C GLY A 143 24.00 11.25 -1.18
N VAL A 144 22.84 11.23 -1.85
CA VAL A 144 22.17 12.40 -2.42
C VAL A 144 21.07 12.85 -1.46
N GLU A 145 21.40 13.88 -0.68
CA GLU A 145 20.53 14.50 0.31
C GLU A 145 19.80 15.74 -0.27
N ARG A 146 18.77 16.21 0.43
CA ARG A 146 17.94 17.37 0.06
C ARG A 146 18.73 18.62 -0.39
N PRO A 147 19.81 19.06 0.28
CA PRO A 147 20.61 20.21 -0.18
C PRO A 147 21.22 20.01 -1.57
N HIS A 148 21.68 18.79 -1.90
CA HIS A 148 22.28 18.49 -3.21
C HIS A 148 21.28 18.71 -4.36
N LEU A 149 20.01 18.34 -4.16
CA LEU A 149 18.95 18.54 -5.14
C LEU A 149 18.49 20.01 -5.24
N LEU A 150 18.32 20.69 -4.10
CA LEU A 150 17.85 22.09 -4.06
C LEU A 150 18.88 23.08 -4.59
N GLU A 151 20.16 22.88 -4.27
CA GLU A 151 21.27 23.69 -4.76
C GLU A 151 21.74 23.30 -6.17
N MET A 152 21.11 22.29 -6.78
CA MET A 152 21.45 21.79 -8.12
C MET A 152 22.92 21.35 -8.25
N ARG A 153 23.50 20.79 -7.17
CA ARG A 153 24.90 20.31 -7.15
C ARG A 153 25.11 19.23 -8.20
N ASP A 154 26.34 19.14 -8.73
CA ASP A 154 26.77 17.96 -9.49
C ASP A 154 26.99 16.80 -8.51
N PHE A 155 26.32 15.69 -8.77
CA PHE A 155 26.48 14.42 -8.05
C PHE A 155 26.64 13.25 -9.04
N SER A 156 27.07 13.55 -10.28
CA SER A 156 27.21 12.58 -11.36
C SER A 156 28.19 11.45 -11.04
N GLU A 157 29.29 11.73 -10.33
CA GLU A 157 30.22 10.69 -9.86
C GLU A 157 29.54 9.66 -8.95
N ARG A 158 28.67 10.11 -8.03
CA ARG A 158 27.89 9.23 -7.14
C ARG A 158 26.78 8.50 -7.89
N ALA A 159 26.15 9.16 -8.86
CA ALA A 159 25.03 8.64 -9.64
C ALA A 159 25.43 7.66 -10.75
N GLN A 160 26.68 7.68 -11.22
CA GLN A 160 27.20 6.79 -12.28
C GLN A 160 27.08 5.29 -11.95
N SER A 161 27.01 4.94 -10.66
CA SER A 161 26.86 3.56 -10.17
C SER A 161 25.42 3.03 -10.22
N ILE A 162 24.41 3.88 -10.48
CA ILE A 162 22.98 3.52 -10.44
C ILE A 162 22.32 3.71 -11.81
N GLU A 163 21.61 2.67 -12.26
CA GLU A 163 20.71 2.77 -13.41
C GLU A 163 19.46 3.60 -13.07
N VAL A 164 18.98 4.42 -14.02
CA VAL A 164 17.75 5.20 -13.82
C VAL A 164 16.55 4.27 -13.89
N THR A 165 15.99 3.94 -12.74
CA THR A 165 14.81 3.07 -12.60
C THR A 165 13.49 3.86 -12.49
N ASN A 166 12.35 3.18 -12.64
CA ASN A 166 11.04 3.79 -12.37
C ASN A 166 10.92 4.30 -10.92
N GLY A 167 11.52 3.59 -9.96
CA GLY A 167 11.55 3.97 -8.54
C GLY A 167 12.25 5.31 -8.32
N LEU A 168 13.43 5.51 -8.93
CA LEU A 168 14.15 6.78 -8.85
C LEU A 168 13.34 7.94 -9.43
N ILE A 169 12.66 7.70 -10.56
CA ILE A 169 11.80 8.70 -11.21
C ILE A 169 10.60 9.07 -10.34
N LEU A 170 10.00 8.10 -9.64
CA LEU A 170 8.92 8.36 -8.67
C LEU A 170 9.43 9.16 -7.47
N GLU A 171 10.58 8.77 -6.93
CA GLU A 171 11.22 9.45 -5.80
C GLU A 171 11.53 10.91 -6.10
N LEU A 172 12.29 11.19 -7.16
CA LEU A 172 12.60 12.56 -7.58
C LEU A 172 11.32 13.35 -7.94
N SER A 173 10.34 12.72 -8.59
CA SER A 173 9.09 13.40 -8.96
C SER A 173 8.13 13.61 -7.78
N ASN A 174 8.29 12.89 -6.68
CA ASN A 174 7.57 13.13 -5.42
C ASN A 174 8.28 14.22 -4.61
N PHE A 175 9.62 14.23 -4.57
CA PHE A 175 10.42 15.31 -4.01
C PHE A 175 10.08 16.66 -4.67
N VAL A 176 10.04 16.74 -6.01
CA VAL A 176 9.60 17.94 -6.76
C VAL A 176 8.22 18.42 -6.32
N ALA A 177 7.26 17.52 -6.15
CA ALA A 177 5.89 17.88 -5.76
C ALA A 177 5.83 18.38 -4.30
N ARG A 178 6.62 17.77 -3.40
CA ARG A 178 6.70 18.10 -1.97
C ARG A 178 7.35 19.47 -1.74
N GLU A 179 8.46 19.73 -2.43
CA GLU A 179 9.22 21.00 -2.37
C GLU A 179 8.62 22.09 -3.30
N LYS A 180 7.48 21.83 -3.95
CA LYS A 180 6.78 22.75 -4.89
C LYS A 180 7.65 23.26 -6.05
N LEU A 181 8.60 22.44 -6.51
CA LEU A 181 9.54 22.77 -7.57
C LEU A 181 8.91 22.64 -8.97
N ALA A 182 9.47 23.37 -9.94
CA ALA A 182 9.04 23.27 -11.34
C ALA A 182 9.38 21.86 -11.90
N PRO A 183 8.40 21.08 -12.41
CA PRO A 183 8.64 19.69 -12.85
C PRO A 183 9.69 19.50 -13.95
N VAL A 184 10.03 20.57 -14.68
CA VAL A 184 11.10 20.59 -15.69
C VAL A 184 12.49 20.32 -15.08
N ILE A 185 12.70 20.62 -13.78
CA ILE A 185 13.97 20.42 -13.05
C ILE A 185 14.42 18.96 -13.04
N LEU A 186 13.47 18.01 -13.11
CA LEU A 186 13.78 16.58 -13.24
C LEU A 186 14.73 16.30 -14.40
N VAL A 187 14.59 17.02 -15.52
CA VAL A 187 15.49 16.83 -16.67
C VAL A 187 16.93 17.19 -16.33
N THR A 188 17.15 18.24 -15.54
CA THR A 188 18.48 18.66 -15.10
C THR A 188 19.10 17.64 -14.16
N TRP A 189 18.37 17.15 -13.15
CA TRP A 189 18.90 16.13 -12.24
C TRP A 189 19.22 14.81 -12.96
N LEU A 190 18.39 14.39 -13.93
CA LEU A 190 18.59 13.15 -14.69
C LEU A 190 19.86 13.16 -15.56
N ARG A 191 20.46 14.34 -15.81
CA ARG A 191 21.78 14.44 -16.46
C ARG A 191 22.94 13.95 -15.57
N ASN A 192 22.79 13.98 -14.24
CA ASN A 192 23.78 13.41 -13.32
C ASN A 192 23.87 11.89 -13.49
N PHE A 193 22.71 11.22 -13.64
CA PHE A 193 22.64 9.77 -13.83
C PHE A 193 22.92 9.33 -15.26
N ASN A 194 22.67 10.19 -16.26
CA ASN A 194 22.92 9.86 -17.66
C ASN A 194 23.30 11.10 -18.48
N GLN A 195 24.59 11.24 -18.78
CA GLN A 195 25.12 12.36 -19.56
C GLN A 195 24.69 12.35 -21.05
N GLU A 196 24.19 11.23 -21.59
CA GLU A 196 23.58 11.18 -22.94
C GLU A 196 22.20 11.84 -22.98
N PHE A 197 21.50 11.88 -21.83
CA PHE A 197 20.18 12.47 -21.74
C PHE A 197 20.25 13.99 -21.87
N CYS A 198 19.41 14.57 -22.74
CA CYS A 198 19.35 16.01 -22.99
C CYS A 198 20.71 16.65 -23.39
N LYS A 199 21.60 15.91 -24.08
CA LYS A 199 22.88 16.42 -24.64
C LYS A 199 22.74 17.70 -25.48
N ASN A 200 21.61 17.87 -26.15
CA ASN A 200 21.28 19.05 -26.95
C ASN A 200 20.88 20.29 -26.13
N GLY A 201 20.91 20.22 -24.80
CA GLY A 201 20.55 21.32 -23.90
C GLY A 201 19.06 21.70 -23.89
N ASN A 202 18.20 21.04 -24.68
CA ASN A 202 16.79 21.43 -24.81
C ASN A 202 15.93 20.79 -23.71
N ILE A 203 16.04 21.37 -22.50
CA ILE A 203 15.38 20.89 -21.28
C ILE A 203 13.86 20.79 -21.46
N GLN A 204 13.24 21.79 -22.11
CA GLN A 204 11.79 21.84 -22.33
C GLN A 204 11.31 20.74 -23.28
N ALA A 205 12.04 20.46 -24.37
CA ALA A 205 11.69 19.36 -25.29
C ALA A 205 11.87 17.99 -24.62
N ALA A 206 12.96 17.80 -23.87
CA ALA A 206 13.18 16.58 -23.09
C ALA A 206 12.05 16.36 -22.06
N TYR A 207 11.63 17.41 -21.34
CA TYR A 207 10.53 17.32 -20.38
C TYR A 207 9.19 16.97 -21.05
N LYS A 208 8.90 17.52 -22.24
CA LYS A 208 7.67 17.16 -23.00
C LYS A 208 7.60 15.67 -23.33
N VAL A 209 8.72 15.03 -23.65
CA VAL A 209 8.80 13.57 -23.89
C VAL A 209 8.74 12.77 -22.57
N LEU A 210 9.33 13.30 -21.51
CA LEU A 210 9.39 12.67 -20.19
C LEU A 210 8.03 12.67 -19.46
N LYS A 211 7.30 13.78 -19.50
CA LYS A 211 6.01 14.01 -18.81
C LYS A 211 4.98 12.87 -18.98
N PRO A 212 4.64 12.38 -20.19
CA PRO A 212 3.67 11.29 -20.34
C PRO A 212 4.19 9.95 -19.76
N ARG A 213 5.50 9.69 -19.83
CA ARG A 213 6.11 8.49 -19.25
C ARG A 213 6.01 8.52 -17.71
N ILE A 214 6.35 9.65 -17.09
CA ILE A 214 6.18 9.86 -15.64
C ILE A 214 4.71 9.72 -15.24
N LYS A 215 3.76 10.30 -16.00
CA LYS A 215 2.32 10.16 -15.72
C LYS A 215 1.88 8.70 -15.74
N LYS A 216 2.37 7.90 -16.70
CA LYS A 216 2.11 6.44 -16.76
C LYS A 216 2.69 5.70 -15.56
N VAL A 217 3.94 5.96 -15.17
CA VAL A 217 4.57 5.32 -14.00
C VAL A 217 3.83 5.69 -12.71
N LYS A 218 3.47 6.96 -12.50
CA LYS A 218 2.66 7.40 -11.35
C LYS A 218 1.27 6.76 -11.32
N PHE A 219 0.63 6.59 -12.47
CA PHE A 219 -0.67 5.91 -12.56
C PHE A 219 -0.55 4.42 -12.19
N CYS A 220 0.44 3.71 -12.75
CA CYS A 220 0.71 2.32 -12.39
C CYS A 220 1.00 2.18 -10.89
N TYR A 221 1.89 3.00 -10.32
CA TYR A 221 2.25 2.96 -8.90
C TYR A 221 1.04 3.16 -7.98
N ARG A 222 0.23 4.20 -8.21
CA ARG A 222 -1.01 4.45 -7.42
C ARG A 222 -1.99 3.28 -7.47
N ASN A 223 -2.11 2.61 -8.62
CA ASN A 223 -2.97 1.43 -8.78
C ASN A 223 -2.44 0.18 -8.05
N TYR A 224 -1.15 0.13 -7.70
CA TYR A 224 -0.59 -0.89 -6.83
C TYR A 224 -0.72 -0.51 -5.35
N GLU A 225 -0.47 0.75 -4.98
CA GLU A 225 -0.67 1.26 -3.60
C GLU A 225 -2.12 1.03 -3.10
N THR A 226 -3.14 1.26 -3.94
CA THR A 226 -4.54 1.03 -3.56
C THR A 226 -4.92 -0.45 -3.46
N ARG A 227 -4.09 -1.36 -3.98
CA ARG A 227 -4.34 -2.83 -4.03
C ARG A 227 -3.46 -3.59 -3.03
N SER A 228 -3.27 -2.98 -1.85
CA SER A 228 -2.28 -3.25 -0.78
C SER A 228 -2.07 -4.71 -0.30
N HIS A 229 -2.81 -5.70 -0.78
CA HIS A 229 -2.78 -7.08 -0.25
C HIS A 229 -2.55 -8.19 -1.28
N ARG A 230 -2.28 -7.91 -2.57
CA ARG A 230 -2.17 -9.01 -3.56
C ARG A 230 -0.89 -9.18 -4.39
N ARG A 231 -0.05 -8.17 -4.69
CA ARG A 231 1.20 -8.37 -5.49
C ARG A 231 2.33 -7.35 -5.22
N ASN A 232 3.04 -7.45 -4.09
CA ASN A 232 4.25 -6.65 -3.83
C ASN A 232 5.33 -6.90 -4.90
N LEU A 233 5.61 -8.16 -5.26
CA LEU A 233 6.65 -8.50 -6.24
C LEU A 233 6.45 -7.82 -7.62
N ALA A 234 5.21 -7.67 -8.09
CA ALA A 234 4.94 -6.98 -9.36
C ALA A 234 5.18 -5.47 -9.28
N MET A 235 4.96 -4.87 -8.10
CA MET A 235 5.27 -3.48 -7.83
C MET A 235 6.78 -3.27 -7.70
N GLU A 236 7.49 -4.12 -6.95
CA GLU A 236 8.95 -4.07 -6.83
C GLU A 236 9.62 -4.25 -8.20
N ASN A 237 9.22 -5.25 -8.99
CA ASN A 237 9.71 -5.43 -10.36
C ASN A 237 9.45 -4.19 -11.24
N LEU A 238 8.30 -3.51 -11.07
CA LEU A 238 8.03 -2.25 -11.76
C LEU A 238 8.99 -1.15 -11.30
N LEU A 239 9.19 -0.98 -9.99
CA LEU A 239 10.05 0.04 -9.40
C LEU A 239 11.53 -0.14 -9.78
N GLN A 240 12.02 -1.37 -9.75
CA GLN A 240 13.39 -1.73 -10.13
C GLN A 240 13.62 -1.71 -11.64
N SER A 241 12.59 -1.87 -12.47
CA SER A 241 12.78 -1.89 -13.92
C SER A 241 13.33 -0.57 -14.48
N PRO A 242 14.21 -0.63 -15.51
CA PRO A 242 14.82 0.56 -16.10
C PRO A 242 13.81 1.54 -16.71
N PHE A 243 13.97 2.81 -16.39
CA PHE A 243 13.25 3.90 -17.05
C PHE A 243 14.03 4.35 -18.29
N GLU A 244 13.49 4.09 -19.48
CA GLU A 244 14.11 4.51 -20.74
C GLU A 244 14.15 6.06 -20.86
N LEU A 245 15.27 6.68 -20.49
CA LEU A 245 15.54 8.11 -20.71
C LEU A 245 15.84 8.44 -22.18
N VAL A 246 16.66 7.60 -22.81
CA VAL A 246 17.03 7.71 -24.23
C VAL A 246 16.44 6.53 -24.96
N TRP A 247 15.73 6.79 -26.07
CA TRP A 247 15.07 5.74 -26.84
C TRP A 247 16.09 4.94 -27.64
N LYS A 248 16.66 3.90 -27.00
CA LYS A 248 17.44 2.87 -27.70
C LYS A 248 16.50 2.18 -28.69
N ARG A 249 16.59 2.54 -29.98
CA ARG A 249 15.92 1.80 -31.06
C ARG A 249 16.36 0.34 -30.97
N LYS A 250 15.52 -0.54 -30.39
CA LYS A 250 15.67 -1.98 -30.60
C LYS A 250 15.65 -2.20 -32.13
N PRO A 251 16.59 -2.97 -32.71
CA PRO A 251 16.55 -3.28 -34.13
C PRO A 251 15.17 -3.80 -34.50
N LYS A 252 14.58 -3.29 -35.58
CA LYS A 252 13.31 -3.82 -36.08
C LYS A 252 13.56 -5.24 -36.61
N VAL A 253 13.43 -6.23 -35.72
CA VAL A 253 13.19 -7.61 -36.13
C VAL A 253 11.80 -7.60 -36.77
N PHE A 254 11.76 -7.46 -38.09
CA PHE A 254 10.52 -7.59 -38.84
C PHE A 254 10.01 -9.01 -38.68
N PRO A 255 8.84 -9.25 -38.04
CA PRO A 255 8.20 -10.55 -38.17
C PRO A 255 7.89 -10.74 -39.66
N LYS A 256 8.38 -11.83 -40.25
CA LYS A 256 8.13 -12.15 -41.67
C LYS A 256 6.62 -12.11 -41.93
N LYS A 257 6.20 -11.38 -42.97
CA LYS A 257 4.81 -11.33 -43.42
C LYS A 257 4.27 -12.76 -43.59
N ARG A 258 3.28 -13.15 -42.77
CA ARG A 258 2.38 -14.25 -43.14
C ARG A 258 1.31 -13.67 -44.06
N MET A 259 1.06 -14.31 -45.19
CA MET A 259 0.22 -13.74 -46.26
C MET A 259 -1.24 -13.59 -45.82
N LYS A 260 -1.85 -12.53 -46.37
CA LYS A 260 -3.25 -12.13 -46.23
C LYS A 260 -4.17 -13.21 -46.81
N ARG A 261 -5.26 -13.53 -46.11
CA ARG A 261 -6.52 -13.97 -46.75
C ARG A 261 -7.60 -12.98 -46.34
N GLU A 262 -8.29 -12.42 -47.31
CA GLU A 262 -9.27 -11.35 -47.11
C GLU A 262 -10.62 -11.90 -46.66
N SER A 263 -11.27 -11.18 -45.74
CA SER A 263 -12.70 -10.90 -45.85
C SER A 263 -12.99 -9.54 -45.19
N ASN A 264 -14.05 -8.90 -45.64
CA ASN A 264 -14.46 -7.54 -45.30
C ASN A 264 -15.01 -7.48 -43.85
N GLY A 265 -15.04 -6.34 -43.15
CA GLY A 265 -14.56 -5.02 -43.51
C GLY A 265 -15.46 -3.91 -42.95
N GLU A 266 -15.14 -3.37 -41.78
CA GLU A 266 -15.69 -2.09 -41.33
C GLU A 266 -14.70 -1.36 -40.41
N ARG A 267 -14.51 -0.05 -40.62
CA ARG A 267 -13.61 0.79 -39.81
C ARG A 267 -14.44 1.61 -38.82
N VAL A 268 -14.56 1.14 -37.58
CA VAL A 268 -15.09 2.00 -36.51
C VAL A 268 -13.99 2.97 -36.07
N ARG A 269 -14.24 4.27 -36.24
CA ARG A 269 -13.40 5.33 -35.67
C ARG A 269 -13.56 5.30 -34.15
N ILE A 270 -12.45 5.15 -33.41
CA ILE A 270 -12.46 5.36 -31.96
C ILE A 270 -12.75 6.85 -31.73
N LYS A 271 -13.83 7.16 -31.01
CA LYS A 271 -14.19 8.51 -30.58
C LYS A 271 -13.20 9.00 -29.52
N GLU A 272 -12.78 10.25 -29.63
CA GLU A 272 -12.18 11.00 -28.52
C GLU A 272 -13.31 11.55 -27.63
N GLU A 273 -13.56 10.88 -26.50
CA GLU A 273 -14.37 11.37 -25.37
C GLU A 273 -13.67 10.85 -24.09
N TYR A 274 -13.54 11.55 -22.96
CA TYR A 274 -14.11 12.84 -22.55
C TYR A 274 -13.11 13.56 -21.61
N GLU A 275 -13.01 14.88 -21.69
CA GLU A 275 -12.13 15.68 -20.84
C GLU A 275 -12.80 15.86 -19.45
N SER A 276 -12.18 15.33 -18.39
CA SER A 276 -12.66 15.51 -17.01
C SER A 276 -11.78 16.52 -16.26
N PHE A 277 -12.42 17.61 -15.82
CA PHE A 277 -11.78 18.78 -15.24
C PHE A 277 -11.16 18.48 -13.86
N GLU A 278 -9.93 18.92 -13.64
CA GLU A 278 -9.31 18.93 -12.31
C GLU A 278 -9.94 20.04 -11.46
N ILE A 279 -10.58 19.66 -10.34
CA ILE A 279 -11.17 20.61 -9.40
C ILE A 279 -10.06 21.20 -8.52
N MET A 280 -9.78 22.49 -8.70
CA MET A 280 -8.94 23.29 -7.82
C MET A 280 -9.81 24.10 -6.85
N PRO A 281 -9.55 24.11 -5.53
CA PRO A 281 -10.15 25.10 -4.63
C PRO A 281 -9.58 26.50 -4.99
N GLY A 282 -10.47 27.48 -5.12
CA GLY A 282 -10.10 28.83 -5.53
C GLY A 282 -9.96 29.82 -4.37
N GLU A 283 -9.23 30.90 -4.63
CA GLU A 283 -9.31 32.18 -3.91
C GLU A 283 -9.61 33.30 -4.93
N GLY A 284 -10.23 34.39 -4.48
CA GLY A 284 -11.13 35.20 -5.31
C GLY A 284 -10.59 36.51 -5.93
N SER A 285 -11.51 37.48 -6.07
CA SER A 285 -11.45 38.70 -6.91
C SER A 285 -11.78 38.46 -8.40
N GLY A 286 -12.64 39.23 -9.09
CA GLY A 286 -13.48 40.37 -8.68
C GLY A 286 -13.94 41.18 -9.92
N MET A 287 -15.21 41.65 -9.92
CA MET A 287 -15.89 42.48 -10.97
C MET A 287 -16.19 41.78 -12.32
N ASP A 288 -17.47 41.58 -12.67
CA ASP A 288 -18.38 42.46 -13.46
C ASP A 288 -18.20 42.22 -14.99
N ARG A 289 -19.18 42.00 -15.87
CA ARG A 289 -20.63 42.30 -15.89
C ARG A 289 -21.34 41.46 -17.00
N GLY A 290 -22.63 41.10 -16.87
CA GLY A 290 -23.49 40.86 -18.07
C GLY A 290 -24.36 39.58 -18.22
N ILE A 291 -25.62 39.61 -17.73
CA ILE A 291 -26.92 39.21 -18.38
C ILE A 291 -26.91 37.99 -19.37
N VAL A 292 -27.66 36.88 -19.19
CA VAL A 292 -29.13 36.70 -19.43
C VAL A 292 -29.71 35.48 -18.65
N LYS A 293 -31.02 35.54 -18.30
CA LYS A 293 -31.81 34.58 -17.49
C LYS A 293 -32.40 33.37 -18.24
N LYS A 294 -32.56 32.24 -17.52
CA LYS A 294 -33.76 31.35 -17.40
C LYS A 294 -33.37 30.22 -16.41
N VAL A 295 -33.92 30.01 -15.20
CA VAL A 295 -35.27 30.13 -14.58
C VAL A 295 -36.28 29.06 -15.00
N THR A 296 -36.30 27.96 -14.20
CA THR A 296 -37.40 27.08 -13.72
C THR A 296 -36.71 26.00 -12.86
N VAL A 297 -36.90 25.74 -11.55
CA VAL A 297 -38.07 25.85 -10.63
C VAL A 297 -39.24 25.06 -11.22
N LYS A 298 -39.67 23.87 -10.74
CA LYS A 298 -40.00 23.36 -9.38
C LYS A 298 -39.74 21.82 -9.36
N GLU A 299 -39.83 20.99 -8.31
CA GLU A 299 -40.19 21.07 -6.86
C GLU A 299 -39.45 19.92 -6.09
N ARG A 300 -40.15 19.20 -5.18
CA ARG A 300 -39.87 17.90 -4.55
C ARG A 300 -41.22 17.17 -4.34
N VAL A 301 -41.23 15.84 -4.23
CA VAL A 301 -41.81 15.02 -3.13
C VAL A 301 -42.01 13.56 -3.58
N SER A 302 -41.85 12.66 -2.62
CA SER A 302 -41.86 11.18 -2.66
C SER A 302 -43.17 10.54 -3.12
N LEU A 303 -43.11 9.27 -3.56
CA LEU A 303 -43.73 8.12 -2.85
C LEU A 303 -43.33 6.76 -3.48
N LEU A 304 -43.43 5.69 -2.68
CA LEU A 304 -43.29 4.27 -3.09
C LEU A 304 -44.51 3.81 -3.90
N GLU A 305 -44.33 2.83 -4.81
CA GLU A 305 -44.86 1.46 -4.64
C GLU A 305 -44.28 0.48 -5.69
N GLU A 306 -44.53 -0.82 -5.50
CA GLU A 306 -43.72 -1.95 -5.99
C GLU A 306 -44.32 -2.66 -7.23
N SER A 307 -43.76 -3.86 -7.56
CA SER A 307 -44.32 -4.90 -8.45
C SER A 307 -44.02 -4.76 -9.97
N GLU A 308 -43.51 -5.77 -10.71
CA GLU A 308 -42.88 -7.06 -10.36
C GLU A 308 -42.14 -7.66 -11.59
N MET A 309 -41.58 -8.88 -11.45
CA MET A 309 -41.11 -9.83 -12.47
C MET A 309 -39.77 -9.59 -13.21
N SER A 310 -38.75 -10.30 -12.71
CA SER A 310 -37.66 -10.92 -13.51
C SER A 310 -38.23 -12.05 -14.41
N PRO A 311 -37.51 -12.54 -15.45
CA PRO A 311 -36.36 -13.43 -15.23
C PRO A 311 -35.13 -13.19 -16.13
N GLU A 312 -33.96 -13.57 -15.58
CA GLU A 312 -32.77 -14.20 -16.20
C GLU A 312 -32.44 -13.97 -17.71
N GLY A 313 -31.21 -13.60 -18.10
CA GLY A 313 -29.98 -13.38 -17.34
C GLY A 313 -28.71 -13.27 -18.22
N SER A 314 -27.54 -13.49 -17.60
CA SER A 314 -26.20 -13.68 -18.19
C SER A 314 -25.30 -12.45 -18.48
N SER A 315 -24.38 -12.23 -17.52
CA SER A 315 -22.95 -11.89 -17.68
C SER A 315 -22.55 -10.56 -18.33
N GLY A 316 -22.12 -9.62 -17.47
CA GLY A 316 -21.43 -8.38 -17.86
C GLY A 316 -21.11 -7.51 -16.64
N GLY A 317 -20.49 -8.10 -15.61
CA GLY A 317 -20.39 -7.48 -14.27
C GLY A 317 -19.51 -6.23 -14.19
N GLU A 318 -20.11 -5.07 -14.44
CA GLU A 318 -19.61 -3.80 -13.91
C GLU A 318 -19.87 -3.73 -12.40
N GLY A 319 -18.80 -3.47 -11.64
CA GLY A 319 -18.79 -3.51 -10.17
C GLY A 319 -18.05 -2.31 -9.56
N ILE A 320 -18.48 -1.11 -9.93
CA ILE A 320 -18.87 -0.03 -9.01
C ILE A 320 -17.89 0.28 -7.84
N LEU A 321 -17.15 1.39 -8.05
CA LEU A 321 -16.72 2.38 -7.04
C LEU A 321 -16.00 1.85 -5.78
N ASP A 322 -14.66 1.86 -5.81
CA ASP A 322 -13.83 1.75 -4.61
C ASP A 322 -13.69 3.11 -3.89
N VAL A 323 -14.81 3.54 -3.30
CA VAL A 323 -14.78 4.48 -2.17
C VAL A 323 -14.49 3.65 -0.93
N ARG A 324 -13.21 3.62 -0.53
CA ARG A 324 -12.63 3.06 0.72
C ARG A 324 -13.67 2.38 1.62
N ARG A 325 -14.10 1.16 1.26
CA ARG A 325 -15.19 0.50 1.99
C ARG A 325 -14.75 0.22 3.43
N PRO A 326 -15.57 0.54 4.44
CA PRO A 326 -15.32 0.02 5.79
C PRO A 326 -15.36 -1.50 5.72
N LEU A 327 -14.32 -2.16 6.26
CA LEU A 327 -14.29 -3.62 6.34
C LEU A 327 -15.40 -4.09 7.27
N SER A 328 -16.21 -5.04 6.83
CA SER A 328 -17.21 -5.64 7.67
C SER A 328 -16.56 -6.58 8.69
N LEU A 329 -17.29 -6.89 9.77
CA LEU A 329 -16.84 -7.88 10.75
C LEU A 329 -16.63 -9.27 10.11
N LEU A 330 -17.36 -9.60 9.03
CA LEU A 330 -17.15 -10.81 8.23
C LEU A 330 -15.80 -10.78 7.52
N ASP A 331 -15.43 -9.67 6.88
CA ASP A 331 -14.13 -9.52 6.20
C ASP A 331 -12.96 -9.67 7.19
N ILE A 332 -13.08 -9.03 8.36
CA ILE A 332 -12.10 -9.12 9.46
C ILE A 332 -11.98 -10.58 9.94
N THR A 333 -13.10 -11.29 10.07
CA THR A 333 -13.12 -12.70 10.49
C THR A 333 -12.50 -13.62 9.45
N MET A 334 -12.82 -13.47 8.16
CA MET A 334 -12.20 -14.24 7.08
C MET A 334 -10.68 -14.04 7.04
N LEU A 335 -10.22 -12.79 7.15
CA LEU A 335 -8.79 -12.48 7.24
C LEU A 335 -8.14 -13.10 8.47
N SER A 336 -8.84 -13.15 9.60
CA SER A 336 -8.35 -13.75 10.84
C SER A 336 -8.22 -15.27 10.72
N VAL A 337 -9.25 -15.96 10.21
CA VAL A 337 -9.24 -17.41 9.95
C VAL A 337 -8.10 -17.79 8.99
N HIS A 338 -7.95 -17.06 7.87
CA HIS A 338 -6.90 -17.33 6.88
C HIS A 338 -5.48 -16.97 7.36
N ARG A 339 -5.31 -16.03 8.29
CA ARG A 339 -4.00 -15.75 8.92
C ARG A 339 -3.65 -16.79 9.98
N LEU A 340 -4.59 -17.10 10.86
CA LEU A 340 -4.39 -18.09 11.92
C LEU A 340 -4.16 -19.49 11.34
N SER A 341 -4.83 -19.87 10.25
CA SER A 341 -4.59 -21.17 9.61
C SER A 341 -3.16 -21.32 9.09
N LYS A 342 -2.47 -20.23 8.73
CA LYS A 342 -1.05 -20.27 8.36
C LYS A 342 -0.14 -20.45 9.59
N VAL A 343 -0.45 -19.78 10.70
CA VAL A 343 0.30 -19.90 11.96
C VAL A 343 0.18 -21.31 12.56
N PHE A 344 -1.02 -21.88 12.55
CA PHE A 344 -1.30 -23.22 13.09
C PHE A 344 -1.03 -24.38 12.09
N GLY A 345 -0.43 -24.09 10.92
CA GLY A 345 -0.13 -25.10 9.90
C GLY A 345 -1.35 -25.75 9.23
N GLY A 346 -2.54 -25.18 9.41
CA GLY A 346 -3.82 -25.64 8.86
C GLY A 346 -5.01 -25.11 9.66
N LYS A 347 -6.23 -25.43 9.21
CA LYS A 347 -7.48 -25.11 9.93
C LYS A 347 -7.74 -26.10 11.09
N THR A 348 -6.78 -26.19 12.01
CA THR A 348 -6.84 -27.07 13.20
C THR A 348 -8.01 -26.68 14.13
N ALA A 349 -8.39 -27.57 15.05
CA ALA A 349 -9.42 -27.26 16.05
C ALA A 349 -9.03 -26.04 16.91
N GLU A 350 -7.75 -25.93 17.27
CA GLU A 350 -7.18 -24.78 17.99
C GLU A 350 -7.27 -23.48 17.18
N CYS A 351 -6.91 -23.52 15.89
CA CYS A 351 -7.08 -22.38 14.98
C CYS A 351 -8.55 -21.92 14.90
N LYS A 352 -9.49 -22.87 14.81
CA LYS A 352 -10.93 -22.56 14.78
C LYS A 352 -11.39 -21.93 16.08
N GLN A 353 -10.95 -22.44 17.23
CA GLN A 353 -11.26 -21.88 18.54
C GLN A 353 -10.70 -20.45 18.70
N VAL A 354 -9.40 -20.25 18.43
CA VAL A 354 -8.75 -18.93 18.55
C VAL A 354 -9.36 -17.89 17.61
N SER A 355 -9.70 -18.27 16.37
CA SER A 355 -10.38 -17.35 15.43
C SER A 355 -11.81 -17.00 15.85
N TYR A 356 -12.51 -17.93 16.51
CA TYR A 356 -13.85 -17.71 17.06
C TYR A 356 -13.83 -16.81 18.30
N ASP A 357 -12.87 -16.99 19.20
CA ASP A 357 -12.71 -16.14 20.39
C ASP A 357 -12.28 -14.71 20.00
N LEU A 358 -11.45 -14.56 18.95
CA LEU A 358 -11.12 -13.25 18.38
C LEU A 358 -12.34 -12.56 17.77
N LEU A 359 -13.19 -13.28 17.04
CA LEU A 359 -14.48 -12.76 16.54
C LEU A 359 -15.39 -12.32 17.70
N LYS A 360 -15.53 -13.12 18.77
CA LYS A 360 -16.31 -12.73 19.96
C LYS A 360 -15.83 -11.40 20.55
N ASN A 361 -14.52 -11.22 20.67
CA ASN A 361 -13.94 -9.98 21.19
C ASN A 361 -14.23 -8.78 20.26
N HIS A 362 -14.07 -8.93 18.95
CA HIS A 362 -14.41 -7.87 18.00
C HIS A 362 -15.90 -7.55 17.94
N PHE A 363 -16.77 -8.57 18.01
CA PHE A 363 -18.21 -8.41 18.06
C PHE A 363 -18.65 -7.67 19.32
N ALA A 364 -18.17 -8.09 20.49
CA ALA A 364 -18.46 -7.43 21.77
C ALA A 364 -17.97 -5.97 21.80
N GLN A 365 -16.83 -5.67 21.16
CA GLN A 365 -16.37 -4.28 20.99
C GLN A 365 -17.28 -3.48 20.05
N THR A 366 -17.72 -4.09 18.94
CA THR A 366 -18.67 -3.48 17.99
C THR A 366 -20.01 -3.14 18.66
N CYS A 367 -20.52 -4.01 19.54
CA CYS A 367 -21.73 -3.76 20.34
C CYS A 367 -21.57 -2.62 21.36
N LYS A 368 -20.36 -2.36 21.87
CA LYS A 368 -20.07 -1.20 22.75
C LYS A 368 -20.02 0.11 21.98
N GLU A 369 -19.43 0.09 20.77
CA GLU A 369 -19.27 1.28 19.92
C GLU A 369 -20.56 1.66 19.18
N HIS A 370 -21.42 0.68 18.92
CA HIS A 370 -22.66 0.85 18.15
C HIS A 370 -23.87 0.25 18.88
N PRO A 371 -24.66 1.05 19.63
CA PRO A 371 -25.84 0.58 20.36
C PRO A 371 -26.87 -0.16 19.49
N ALA A 372 -27.01 0.22 18.22
CA ALA A 372 -27.88 -0.47 17.26
C ALA A 372 -27.47 -1.94 17.02
N MET A 373 -26.17 -2.27 17.14
CA MET A 373 -25.68 -3.65 17.02
C MET A 373 -26.03 -4.48 18.26
N ALA A 374 -25.93 -3.89 19.45
CA ALA A 374 -26.38 -4.52 20.70
C ALA A 374 -27.91 -4.73 20.71
N GLU A 375 -28.68 -3.77 20.20
CA GLU A 375 -30.13 -3.95 19.99
C GLU A 375 -30.45 -5.08 19.00
N PHE A 376 -29.70 -5.16 17.90
CA PHE A 376 -29.86 -6.23 16.91
C PHE A 376 -29.57 -7.61 17.50
N GLU A 377 -28.44 -7.75 18.22
CA GLU A 377 -28.08 -8.97 18.95
C GLU A 377 -29.19 -9.37 19.93
N ASN A 378 -29.69 -8.43 20.75
CA ASN A 378 -30.78 -8.69 21.69
C ASN A 378 -32.09 -9.11 21.00
N LYS A 379 -32.43 -8.49 19.85
CA LYS A 379 -33.60 -8.88 19.05
C LYS A 379 -33.44 -10.31 18.51
N VAL A 380 -32.31 -10.65 17.90
CA VAL A 380 -32.02 -12.01 17.42
C VAL A 380 -32.04 -13.03 18.57
N ASN A 381 -31.46 -12.70 19.73
CA ASN A 381 -31.46 -13.56 20.92
C ASN A 381 -32.82 -13.67 21.63
N SER A 382 -33.76 -12.76 21.34
CA SER A 382 -35.16 -12.89 21.77
C SER A 382 -35.94 -13.82 20.83
N LEU A 383 -35.75 -13.67 19.52
CA LEU A 383 -36.38 -14.48 18.48
C LEU A 383 -35.84 -15.91 18.40
N SER A 384 -34.59 -16.15 18.82
CA SER A 384 -33.98 -17.49 18.86
C SER A 384 -34.67 -18.47 19.82
N LYS A 385 -35.57 -17.97 20.67
CA LYS A 385 -36.43 -18.78 21.55
C LYS A 385 -37.69 -19.29 20.87
N GLU A 386 -38.11 -18.65 19.77
CA GLU A 386 -39.34 -18.95 19.02
C GLU A 386 -39.03 -19.59 17.65
N ILE A 387 -37.88 -19.26 17.07
CA ILE A 387 -37.38 -19.76 15.78
C ILE A 387 -35.93 -20.22 16.00
N SER A 388 -35.50 -21.33 15.38
CA SER A 388 -34.13 -21.85 15.49
C SER A 388 -33.11 -20.99 14.73
N LEU A 389 -32.88 -19.77 15.22
CA LEU A 389 -31.93 -18.80 14.68
C LEU A 389 -30.57 -18.93 15.38
N VAL A 390 -29.53 -18.98 14.55
CA VAL A 390 -28.12 -18.96 14.97
C VAL A 390 -27.75 -17.55 15.44
N SER A 391 -26.89 -17.43 16.46
CA SER A 391 -26.47 -16.10 16.96
C SER A 391 -25.73 -15.31 15.86
N PRO A 392 -25.74 -13.97 15.88
CA PRO A 392 -25.03 -13.19 14.87
C PRO A 392 -23.51 -13.47 14.82
N VAL A 393 -22.91 -13.78 15.98
CA VAL A 393 -21.51 -14.21 16.11
C VAL A 393 -21.28 -15.53 15.39
N ASP A 394 -22.10 -16.54 15.67
CA ASP A 394 -21.96 -17.87 15.08
C ASP A 394 -22.25 -17.85 13.57
N PHE A 395 -23.22 -17.03 13.13
CA PHE A 395 -23.49 -16.80 11.71
C PHE A 395 -22.26 -16.24 10.99
N ILE A 396 -21.59 -15.23 11.56
CA ILE A 396 -20.35 -14.68 10.99
C ILE A 396 -19.23 -15.74 11.03
N HIS A 397 -19.10 -16.51 12.10
CA HIS A 397 -18.09 -17.58 12.22
C HIS A 397 -18.24 -18.64 11.12
N TYR A 398 -19.45 -19.17 10.90
CA TYR A 398 -19.70 -20.19 9.90
C TYR A 398 -19.49 -19.67 8.47
N ASN A 399 -20.02 -18.49 8.16
CA ASN A 399 -19.83 -17.87 6.84
C ASN A 399 -18.35 -17.54 6.57
N ALA A 400 -17.60 -17.06 7.56
CA ALA A 400 -16.18 -16.77 7.39
C ALA A 400 -15.37 -18.03 7.08
N ASN A 401 -15.59 -19.13 7.82
CA ASN A 401 -14.90 -20.39 7.56
C ASN A 401 -15.25 -20.94 6.17
N PHE A 402 -16.54 -20.99 5.82
CA PHE A 402 -17.02 -21.44 4.52
C PHE A 402 -16.43 -20.62 3.36
N LEU A 403 -16.42 -19.29 3.45
CA LEU A 403 -15.88 -18.43 2.40
C LEU A 403 -14.35 -18.57 2.26
N VAL A 404 -13.63 -18.85 3.35
CA VAL A 404 -12.20 -19.19 3.26
C VAL A 404 -11.99 -20.60 2.68
N ASP A 405 -12.83 -21.60 2.98
CA ASP A 405 -12.78 -22.92 2.32
C ASP A 405 -13.03 -22.80 0.80
N VAL A 406 -14.01 -22.00 0.37
CA VAL A 406 -14.28 -21.71 -1.05
C VAL A 406 -13.09 -20.99 -1.70
N HIS A 407 -12.50 -20.01 -1.02
CA HIS A 407 -11.32 -19.29 -1.51
C HIS A 407 -10.12 -20.21 -1.71
N ASP A 408 -9.80 -21.05 -0.72
CA ASP A 408 -8.71 -22.03 -0.79
C ASP A 408 -8.92 -23.02 -1.94
N ALA A 409 -10.16 -23.52 -2.12
CA ALA A 409 -10.51 -24.44 -3.21
C ALA A 409 -10.32 -23.81 -4.60
N VAL A 410 -10.70 -22.53 -4.76
CA VAL A 410 -10.49 -21.78 -6.00
C VAL A 410 -8.99 -21.55 -6.27
N GLU A 411 -8.20 -21.21 -5.27
CA GLU A 411 -6.74 -21.05 -5.45
C GLU A 411 -6.06 -22.39 -5.80
N GLN A 412 -6.47 -23.52 -5.23
CA GLN A 412 -5.96 -24.85 -5.64
C GLN A 412 -6.34 -25.19 -7.08
N HIS A 413 -7.56 -24.87 -7.52
CA HIS A 413 -7.95 -25.05 -8.93
C HIS A 413 -7.10 -24.22 -9.89
N ILE A 414 -6.81 -22.96 -9.55
CA ILE A 414 -5.93 -22.08 -10.35
C ILE A 414 -4.50 -22.67 -10.42
N LEU A 415 -3.93 -23.07 -9.28
CA LEU A 415 -2.57 -23.64 -9.23
C LEU A 415 -2.46 -24.96 -9.99
N ASN A 416 -3.50 -25.80 -9.99
CA ASN A 416 -3.50 -27.03 -10.77
C ASN A 416 -3.59 -26.75 -12.28
N PHE A 417 -4.41 -25.77 -12.69
CA PHE A 417 -4.49 -25.32 -14.08
C PHE A 417 -3.16 -24.72 -14.59
N GLU A 418 -2.47 -23.92 -13.77
CA GLU A 418 -1.13 -23.39 -14.09
C GLU A 418 -0.08 -24.51 -14.24
N LYS A 419 -0.14 -25.56 -13.40
CA LYS A 419 0.71 -26.75 -13.55
C LYS A 419 0.41 -27.52 -14.83
N GLU A 420 -0.87 -27.71 -15.18
CA GLU A 420 -1.27 -28.38 -16.43
C GLU A 420 -0.82 -27.63 -17.68
N ILE A 421 -0.91 -26.29 -17.71
CA ILE A 421 -0.35 -25.45 -18.77
C ILE A 421 1.17 -25.65 -18.88
N THR A 422 1.87 -25.65 -17.74
CA THR A 422 3.33 -25.81 -17.72
C THR A 422 3.76 -27.21 -18.21
N LEU A 423 3.03 -28.26 -17.82
CA LEU A 423 3.28 -29.64 -18.21
C LEU A 423 2.92 -29.93 -19.68
N SER A 424 1.92 -29.25 -20.24
CA SER A 424 1.55 -29.36 -21.65
C SER A 424 2.50 -28.59 -22.56
N ALA A 425 2.88 -27.36 -22.19
CA ALA A 425 3.91 -26.58 -22.90
C ALA A 425 5.28 -27.30 -22.94
N GLY A 426 5.63 -28.04 -21.90
CA GLY A 426 6.85 -28.87 -21.84
C GLY A 426 6.83 -30.14 -22.71
N ARG A 427 5.68 -30.52 -23.31
CA ARG A 427 5.55 -31.71 -24.17
C ARG A 427 5.71 -31.43 -25.66
N GLU A 428 5.58 -30.18 -26.11
CA GLU A 428 5.80 -29.82 -27.53
C GLU A 428 7.29 -29.66 -27.90
N SER A 429 8.21 -29.82 -26.93
CA SER A 429 9.66 -29.67 -27.13
C SER A 429 10.46 -30.94 -26.84
N ARG A 430 10.06 -32.07 -27.42
CA ARG A 430 10.95 -33.22 -27.66
C ARG A 430 10.76 -33.70 -29.11
N PRO A 431 11.86 -33.88 -29.88
CA PRO A 431 11.80 -34.36 -31.27
C PRO A 431 11.46 -35.86 -31.35
#